data_AF-A0A954V710-F1
#
_entry.id   AF-A0A954V710-F1
#
_cell.length_a   1.000
_cell.length_b   1.000
_cell.length_c   1.000
_cell.angle_alpha   90.00
_cell.angle_beta   90.00
_cell.angle_gamma   90.00
#
_symmetry.space_group_name_H-M   'P 1'
#
loop_
_entity.id
_entity.type
_entity.pdbx_description
1 polymer ?
#
loop_
_entity_poly.entity_id
_entity_poly.type
_entity_poly.pdbx_seq_one_letter_code
_entity_poly.pdbx_strand_id
1 'polypeptide(L)'
;MKKAEPQPVILTCVWLTVALLLIGPVGSRVGAQTTRPQLFQSTGNPIIGDGSYYSADGAMLSFGGKLYVYFGNDQADRWVGGFVMAEYGVMATDDPESGEWELHRNNLNPDEVFDWATGRNAFAGQVAHGADGRFYWYVPVEWKNDQVPDRMAIGVAVSGSPIGPWTDPIGKPLLAWPDVFGESRHGNSLIDPHVFQDTDGQ
;
A
#
# COMPACT_ATOMS: atom_id res chain seq x y z
N MET A 1 25.13 80.45 -13.97
CA MET A 1 26.38 80.26 -13.18
C MET A 1 25.96 79.63 -11.86
N LYS A 2 26.40 78.47 -11.38
CA LYS A 2 27.46 77.53 -11.75
C LYS A 2 26.88 76.11 -11.67
N LYS A 3 27.15 75.24 -12.65
CA LYS A 3 26.89 73.80 -12.56
C LYS A 3 27.85 73.22 -11.51
N ALA A 4 27.33 72.47 -10.55
CA ALA A 4 28.12 71.67 -9.63
C ALA A 4 28.36 70.29 -10.27
N GLU A 5 29.63 69.91 -10.40
CA GLU A 5 30.04 68.56 -10.82
C GLU A 5 29.82 67.54 -9.69
N PRO A 6 29.34 66.33 -9.99
CA PRO A 6 29.17 65.27 -9.00
C PRO A 6 30.50 64.57 -8.67
N GLN A 7 30.70 64.29 -7.38
CA GLN A 7 31.82 63.52 -6.82
C GLN A 7 31.71 62.02 -7.14
N PRO A 8 32.84 61.29 -7.32
CA PRO A 8 32.80 59.86 -7.61
C PRO A 8 32.44 59.04 -6.37
N VAL A 9 31.41 58.19 -6.49
CA VAL A 9 31.05 57.19 -5.48
C VAL A 9 31.89 55.93 -5.71
N ILE A 10 32.72 55.59 -4.74
CA ILE A 10 33.53 54.38 -4.71
C ILE A 10 32.60 53.18 -4.46
N LEU A 11 32.59 52.24 -5.40
CA LEU A 11 31.80 51.01 -5.34
C LEU A 11 32.52 49.99 -4.45
N THR A 12 32.06 49.82 -3.21
CA THR A 12 32.52 48.73 -2.34
C THR A 12 31.77 47.45 -2.73
N CYS A 13 32.47 46.49 -3.34
CA CYS A 13 31.95 45.14 -3.60
C CYS A 13 31.62 44.44 -2.26
N VAL A 14 30.33 44.32 -1.96
CA VAL A 14 29.84 43.41 -0.92
C VAL A 14 29.83 42.01 -1.52
N TRP A 15 30.65 41.12 -0.98
CA TRP A 15 30.61 39.70 -1.29
C TRP A 15 29.32 39.11 -0.72
N LEU A 16 28.37 38.76 -1.60
CA LEU A 16 27.18 38.01 -1.24
C LEU A 16 27.58 36.52 -1.17
N THR A 17 27.75 35.98 0.04
CA THR A 17 27.91 34.55 0.23
C THR A 17 26.56 33.89 -0.04
N VAL A 18 26.39 33.31 -1.24
CA VAL A 18 25.26 32.42 -1.53
C VAL A 18 25.51 31.13 -0.75
N ALA A 19 24.76 30.92 0.34
CA ALA A 19 24.64 29.60 0.94
C ALA A 19 23.89 28.71 -0.05
N LEU A 20 24.62 27.86 -0.76
CA LEU A 20 24.06 26.83 -1.62
C LEU A 20 23.40 25.79 -0.69
N LEU A 21 22.08 25.89 -0.50
CA LEU A 21 21.31 24.83 0.13
C LEU A 21 21.34 23.64 -0.84
N LEU A 22 22.20 22.66 -0.56
CA LEU A 22 22.17 21.37 -1.24
C LEU A 22 20.88 20.66 -0.81
N ILE A 23 19.81 20.88 -1.56
CA ILE A 23 18.63 20.02 -1.53
C ILE A 23 19.10 18.71 -2.16
N GLY A 24 19.48 17.75 -1.30
CA GLY A 24 19.75 16.38 -1.72
C GLY A 24 18.54 15.82 -2.45
N PRO A 25 18.73 14.83 -3.34
CA PRO A 25 17.61 14.24 -4.05
C PRO A 25 16.64 13.68 -3.01
N VAL A 26 15.40 14.17 -3.03
CA VAL A 26 14.29 13.44 -2.40
C VAL A 26 14.31 12.07 -3.04
N GLY A 27 14.67 11.06 -2.25
CA GLY A 27 14.68 9.69 -2.72
C GLY A 27 13.26 9.34 -3.13
N SER A 28 13.01 9.31 -4.44
CA SER A 28 11.83 8.65 -4.98
C SER A 28 11.93 7.20 -4.55
N ARG A 29 11.15 6.83 -3.53
CA ARG A 29 10.88 5.42 -3.25
C ARG A 29 10.26 4.88 -4.53
N VAL A 30 10.98 3.99 -5.20
CA VAL A 30 10.48 3.27 -6.37
C VAL A 30 9.26 2.51 -5.88
N GLY A 31 8.06 2.98 -6.23
CA GLY A 31 6.83 2.25 -5.96
C GLY A 31 6.92 0.86 -6.60
N ALA A 32 6.35 -0.15 -5.94
CA ALA A 32 6.27 -1.51 -6.45
C ALA A 32 5.84 -1.48 -7.94
N GLN A 33 6.66 -2.05 -8.82
CA GLN A 33 6.35 -2.08 -10.25
C GLN A 33 5.15 -3.00 -10.47
N THR A 34 4.06 -2.46 -11.01
CA THR A 34 2.94 -3.26 -11.48
C THR A 34 3.42 -4.16 -12.62
N THR A 35 3.61 -5.44 -12.33
CA THR A 35 3.88 -6.44 -13.36
C THR A 35 2.66 -6.55 -14.28
N ARG A 36 2.90 -6.82 -15.58
CA ARG A 36 1.83 -6.97 -16.57
C ARG A 36 0.87 -8.07 -16.09
N PRO A 37 -0.46 -7.87 -16.15
CA PRO A 37 -1.40 -8.91 -15.75
C PRO A 37 -1.21 -10.19 -16.55
N GLN A 38 -1.33 -11.32 -15.86
CA GLN A 38 -1.48 -12.63 -16.49
C GLN A 38 -2.96 -12.84 -16.82
N LEU A 39 -3.28 -13.02 -18.10
CA LEU A 39 -4.63 -13.39 -18.51
C LEU A 39 -4.84 -14.89 -18.28
N PHE A 40 -6.02 -15.26 -17.78
CA PHE A 40 -6.42 -16.66 -17.67
C PHE A 40 -7.92 -16.84 -17.87
N GLN A 41 -8.30 -18.05 -18.26
CA GLN A 41 -9.70 -18.46 -18.40
C GLN A 41 -10.09 -19.29 -17.19
N SER A 42 -11.08 -18.82 -16.43
CA SER A 42 -11.74 -19.60 -15.40
C SER A 42 -12.84 -20.46 -16.00
N THR A 43 -13.00 -21.68 -15.49
CA THR A 43 -14.07 -22.61 -15.89
C THR A 43 -15.14 -22.79 -14.81
N GLY A 44 -15.13 -21.95 -13.77
CA GLY A 44 -16.05 -22.04 -12.64
C GLY A 44 -15.32 -21.81 -11.31
N ASN A 45 -15.81 -22.44 -10.24
CA ASN A 45 -15.16 -22.36 -8.93
C ASN A 45 -14.17 -23.52 -8.70
N PRO A 46 -13.00 -23.25 -8.09
CA PRO A 46 -12.48 -21.92 -7.73
C PRO A 46 -12.09 -21.07 -8.96
N ILE A 47 -12.10 -19.74 -8.83
CA ILE A 47 -11.78 -18.81 -9.95
C ILE A 47 -10.45 -19.21 -10.61
N ILE A 48 -9.40 -19.40 -9.81
CA ILE A 48 -8.14 -20.03 -10.21
C ILE A 48 -8.11 -21.45 -9.62
N GLY A 49 -8.15 -22.46 -10.48
CA GLY A 49 -8.18 -23.87 -10.08
C GLY A 49 -7.07 -24.75 -10.66
N ASP A 50 -6.11 -24.17 -11.38
CA ASP A 50 -5.02 -24.90 -12.05
C ASP A 50 -3.81 -25.18 -11.14
N GLY A 51 -3.86 -24.73 -9.89
CA GLY A 51 -2.79 -24.87 -8.91
C GLY A 51 -1.58 -23.95 -9.14
N SER A 52 -1.69 -22.97 -10.05
CA SER A 52 -0.61 -22.02 -10.36
C SER A 52 -0.52 -20.85 -9.37
N TYR A 53 -1.57 -20.63 -8.57
CA TYR A 53 -1.65 -19.56 -7.58
C TYR A 53 -2.77 -19.86 -6.58
N TYR A 54 -2.53 -19.63 -5.31
CA TYR A 54 -3.53 -19.83 -4.26
C TYR A 54 -3.87 -18.49 -3.63
N SER A 55 -5.16 -18.19 -3.59
CA SER A 55 -5.68 -16.94 -3.03
C SER A 55 -6.44 -17.25 -1.74
N ALA A 56 -6.32 -16.36 -0.76
CA ALA A 56 -7.06 -16.40 0.49
C ALA A 56 -7.63 -15.01 0.83
N ASP A 57 -8.72 -15.01 1.59
CA ASP A 57 -9.34 -13.81 2.17
C ASP A 57 -9.73 -12.73 1.14
N GLY A 58 -10.45 -13.15 0.09
CA GLY A 58 -10.85 -12.27 -1.01
C GLY A 58 -11.77 -11.12 -0.60
N ALA A 59 -11.34 -9.87 -0.80
CA ALA A 59 -12.13 -8.66 -0.69
C ALA A 59 -12.48 -8.09 -2.08
N MET A 60 -13.73 -7.67 -2.27
CA MET A 60 -14.24 -7.24 -3.58
C MET A 60 -14.39 -5.72 -3.67
N LEU A 61 -14.12 -5.18 -4.86
CA LEU A 61 -14.44 -3.81 -5.24
C LEU A 61 -15.02 -3.78 -6.65
N SER A 62 -16.22 -3.21 -6.80
CA SER A 62 -16.76 -2.86 -8.12
C SER A 62 -16.45 -1.40 -8.42
N PHE A 63 -15.70 -1.15 -9.49
CA PHE A 63 -15.30 0.20 -9.88
C PHE A 63 -15.09 0.30 -11.39
N GLY A 64 -15.60 1.37 -12.01
CA GLY A 64 -15.34 1.64 -13.43
C GLY A 64 -15.83 0.56 -14.40
N GLY A 65 -16.86 -0.20 -14.03
CA GLY A 65 -17.38 -1.31 -14.84
C GLY A 65 -16.62 -2.63 -14.68
N LYS A 66 -15.61 -2.68 -13.81
CA LYS A 66 -14.84 -3.88 -13.48
C LYS A 66 -15.14 -4.37 -12.06
N LEU A 67 -15.00 -5.68 -11.86
CA LEU A 67 -14.90 -6.31 -10.56
C LEU A 67 -13.42 -6.60 -10.27
N TYR A 68 -12.95 -6.17 -9.10
CA TYR A 68 -11.63 -6.45 -8.57
C TYR A 68 -11.76 -7.33 -7.32
N VAL A 69 -10.90 -8.34 -7.21
CA VAL A 69 -10.79 -9.24 -6.04
C VAL A 69 -9.37 -9.15 -5.51
N TYR A 70 -9.23 -8.61 -4.30
CA TYR A 70 -7.97 -8.40 -3.58
C TYR A 70 -7.79 -9.55 -2.59
N PHE A 71 -6.61 -10.13 -2.50
CA PHE A 71 -6.42 -11.33 -1.68
C PHE A 71 -4.96 -11.49 -1.27
N GLY A 72 -4.73 -12.20 -0.17
CA GLY A 72 -3.40 -12.66 0.20
C GLY A 72 -3.00 -13.90 -0.61
N ASN A 73 -1.73 -13.99 -1.02
CA ASN A 73 -1.21 -15.18 -1.70
C ASN A 73 -0.79 -16.23 -0.67
N ASP A 74 -1.46 -17.39 -0.69
CA ASP A 74 -1.08 -18.53 0.14
C ASP A 74 0.02 -19.37 -0.53
N GLN A 75 1.18 -19.42 0.11
CA GLN A 75 2.39 -20.04 -0.41
C GLN A 75 2.87 -21.19 0.49
N ALA A 76 2.03 -21.63 1.43
CA ALA A 76 2.39 -22.69 2.35
C ALA A 76 2.69 -23.99 1.59
N ASP A 77 3.86 -24.57 1.81
CA ASP A 77 4.17 -25.92 1.33
C ASP A 77 3.22 -26.94 1.97
N ARG A 78 2.97 -28.06 1.28
CA ARG A 78 2.01 -29.10 1.69
C ARG A 78 2.21 -29.70 3.10
N TRP A 79 3.34 -29.44 3.74
CA TRP A 79 3.71 -29.95 5.05
C TRP A 79 3.83 -28.86 6.12
N VAL A 80 3.55 -27.61 5.76
CA VAL A 80 3.59 -26.47 6.69
C VAL A 80 2.23 -26.33 7.34
N GLY A 81 2.19 -26.53 8.66
CA GLY A 81 1.00 -26.33 9.50
C GLY A 81 0.83 -24.85 9.89
N GLY A 82 0.72 -23.96 8.90
CA GLY A 82 0.58 -22.53 9.11
C GLY A 82 0.51 -21.75 7.80
N PHE A 83 0.32 -20.45 7.90
CA PHE A 83 0.19 -19.55 6.75
C PHE A 83 1.55 -19.02 6.32
N VAL A 84 1.87 -19.16 5.04
CA VAL A 84 3.05 -18.52 4.43
C VAL A 84 2.53 -17.55 3.38
N MET A 85 2.43 -16.28 3.76
CA MET A 85 1.80 -15.25 2.94
C MET A 85 2.70 -14.02 2.93
N ALA A 86 3.47 -13.86 1.86
CA ALA A 86 4.44 -12.78 1.71
C ALA A 86 3.89 -11.58 0.93
N GLU A 87 2.82 -11.75 0.16
CA GLU A 87 2.35 -10.76 -0.79
C GLU A 87 0.84 -10.83 -1.01
N TYR A 88 0.29 -9.75 -1.55
CA TYR A 88 -1.09 -9.68 -1.99
C TYR A 88 -1.20 -9.61 -3.52
N GLY A 89 -2.19 -10.31 -4.05
CA GLY A 89 -2.58 -10.26 -5.45
C GLY A 89 -3.91 -9.54 -5.68
N VAL A 90 -4.17 -9.22 -6.95
CA VAL A 90 -5.46 -8.69 -7.41
C VAL A 90 -5.91 -9.46 -8.66
N MET A 91 -7.14 -9.95 -8.67
CA MET A 91 -7.82 -10.43 -9.87
C MET A 91 -8.78 -9.36 -10.36
N ALA A 92 -8.90 -9.19 -11.68
CA ALA A 92 -9.84 -8.25 -12.28
C ALA A 92 -10.61 -8.88 -13.45
N THR A 93 -11.86 -8.48 -13.63
CA THR A 93 -12.68 -8.87 -14.79
C THR A 93 -13.69 -7.78 -15.12
N ASP A 94 -14.07 -7.66 -16.39
CA ASP A 94 -15.23 -6.87 -16.82
C ASP A 94 -16.55 -7.63 -16.62
N ASP A 95 -16.49 -8.96 -16.66
CA ASP A 95 -17.66 -9.85 -16.57
C ASP A 95 -17.24 -11.20 -15.96
N PRO A 96 -17.61 -11.50 -14.71
CA PRO A 96 -17.25 -12.76 -14.07
C PRO A 96 -17.90 -13.98 -14.76
N GLU A 97 -19.01 -13.82 -15.48
CA GLU A 97 -19.67 -14.93 -16.20
C GLU A 97 -18.90 -15.35 -17.46
N SER A 98 -18.16 -14.42 -18.07
CA SER A 98 -17.30 -14.69 -19.24
C SER A 98 -16.18 -15.69 -18.92
N GLY A 99 -15.77 -15.76 -17.65
CA GLY A 99 -14.60 -16.50 -17.19
C GLY A 99 -13.27 -15.88 -17.62
N GLU A 100 -13.25 -14.71 -18.27
CA GLU A 100 -12.02 -13.99 -18.63
C GLU A 100 -11.54 -13.15 -17.43
N TRP A 101 -10.33 -13.43 -16.95
CA TRP A 101 -9.76 -12.75 -15.79
C TRP A 101 -8.32 -12.30 -16.03
N GLU A 102 -7.98 -11.17 -15.40
CA GLU A 102 -6.62 -10.66 -15.26
C GLU A 102 -6.11 -10.98 -13.86
N LEU A 103 -4.92 -11.57 -13.75
CA LEU A 103 -4.23 -11.81 -12.49
C LEU A 103 -3.02 -10.89 -12.36
N HIS A 104 -3.05 -9.99 -11.40
CA HIS A 104 -1.94 -9.16 -10.97
C HIS A 104 -1.30 -9.79 -9.72
N ARG A 105 -0.22 -10.54 -9.93
CA ARG A 105 0.59 -11.14 -8.85
C ARG A 105 1.53 -10.09 -8.25
N ASN A 106 1.99 -10.28 -7.01
CA ASN A 106 2.91 -9.37 -6.33
C ASN A 106 2.42 -7.91 -6.41
N ASN A 107 1.12 -7.71 -6.24
CA ASN A 107 0.51 -6.39 -6.41
C ASN A 107 0.86 -5.48 -5.24
N LEU A 108 0.93 -6.04 -4.03
CA LEU A 108 1.45 -5.38 -2.84
C LEU A 108 2.35 -6.36 -2.05
N ASN A 109 3.63 -6.02 -1.92
CA ASN A 109 4.57 -6.67 -1.01
C ASN A 109 4.69 -5.81 0.27
N PRO A 110 4.36 -6.32 1.47
CA PRO A 110 4.30 -5.51 2.68
C PRO A 110 5.61 -4.77 3.02
N ASP A 111 6.77 -5.41 2.88
CA ASP A 111 8.06 -4.80 3.21
C ASP A 111 8.62 -3.86 2.13
N GLU A 112 8.11 -3.94 0.89
CA GLU A 112 8.42 -2.95 -0.15
C GLU A 112 7.57 -1.68 -0.01
N VAL A 113 6.34 -1.80 0.50
CA VAL A 113 5.42 -0.66 0.68
C VAL A 113 5.55 -0.02 2.06
N PHE A 114 5.68 -0.82 3.11
CA PHE A 114 5.72 -0.39 4.50
C PHE A 114 7.10 -0.68 5.11
N ASP A 115 7.92 0.35 5.31
CA ASP A 115 9.25 0.20 5.92
C ASP A 115 9.19 -0.46 7.32
N TRP A 116 8.06 -0.31 8.01
CA TRP A 116 7.82 -0.87 9.33
C TRP A 116 7.33 -2.33 9.31
N ALA A 117 6.90 -2.87 8.17
CA ALA A 117 6.44 -4.26 8.06
C ALA A 117 7.60 -5.23 7.81
N THR A 118 7.44 -6.50 8.21
CA THR A 118 8.46 -7.54 8.05
C THR A 118 8.45 -8.24 6.69
N GLY A 119 7.41 -8.04 5.86
CA GLY A 119 7.22 -8.80 4.62
C GLY A 119 6.50 -10.13 4.84
N ARG A 120 5.81 -10.28 5.97
CA ARG A 120 5.08 -11.50 6.33
C ARG A 120 3.64 -11.21 6.74
N ASN A 121 2.85 -12.28 6.70
CA ASN A 121 1.47 -12.34 7.17
C ASN A 121 0.57 -11.36 6.39
N ALA A 122 0.66 -11.41 5.05
CA ALA A 122 -0.25 -10.70 4.15
C ALA A 122 -1.68 -11.29 4.20
N PHE A 123 -2.37 -11.12 5.33
CA PHE A 123 -3.70 -11.69 5.62
C PHE A 123 -4.84 -10.78 5.15
N ALA A 124 -6.09 -11.24 5.19
CA ALA A 124 -7.35 -10.51 4.98
C ALA A 124 -7.30 -8.97 4.82
N GLY A 125 -6.91 -8.49 3.64
CA GLY A 125 -6.87 -7.07 3.32
C GLY A 125 -8.19 -6.60 2.72
N GLN A 126 -8.68 -5.42 3.12
CA GLN A 126 -9.90 -4.81 2.59
C GLN A 126 -9.57 -3.52 1.82
N VAL A 127 -10.16 -3.37 0.64
CA VAL A 127 -10.02 -2.14 -0.17
C VAL A 127 -11.26 -1.25 -0.05
N ALA A 128 -11.06 0.05 -0.16
CA ALA A 128 -12.10 1.05 -0.35
C ALA A 128 -11.69 2.10 -1.40
N HIS A 129 -12.67 2.63 -2.12
CA HIS A 129 -12.51 3.80 -2.98
C HIS A 129 -12.97 5.04 -2.22
N GLY A 130 -12.05 5.96 -1.94
CA GLY A 130 -12.31 7.16 -1.16
C GLY A 130 -12.97 8.28 -1.97
N ALA A 131 -13.61 9.20 -1.27
CA ALA A 131 -14.27 10.37 -1.86
C ALA A 131 -13.32 11.33 -2.61
N ASP A 132 -12.01 11.21 -2.36
CA ASP A 132 -10.96 11.95 -3.06
C ASP A 132 -10.50 11.28 -4.37
N GLY A 133 -11.16 10.18 -4.77
CA GLY A 133 -10.85 9.45 -6.00
C GLY A 133 -9.64 8.52 -5.89
N ARG A 134 -9.12 8.29 -4.68
CA ARG A 134 -8.00 7.36 -4.43
C ARG A 134 -8.51 6.02 -3.88
N PHE A 135 -7.66 5.01 -3.99
CA PHE A 135 -7.91 3.67 -3.46
C PHE A 135 -7.08 3.48 -2.19
N TYR A 136 -7.72 2.91 -1.18
CA TYR A 136 -7.15 2.64 0.13
C TYR A 136 -7.24 1.15 0.40
N TRP A 137 -6.10 0.47 0.52
CA TRP A 137 -6.03 -0.94 0.86
C TRP A 137 -5.55 -1.09 2.30
N TYR A 138 -6.47 -1.45 3.18
CA TYR A 138 -6.23 -1.72 4.59
C TYR A 138 -5.76 -3.16 4.73
N VAL A 139 -4.53 -3.34 5.18
CA VAL A 139 -3.85 -4.64 5.15
C VAL A 139 -3.31 -4.99 6.53
N PRO A 140 -3.74 -6.12 7.13
CA PRO A 140 -3.11 -6.64 8.32
C PRO A 140 -1.78 -7.30 7.93
N VAL A 141 -0.69 -6.89 8.57
CA VAL A 141 0.67 -7.38 8.29
C VAL A 141 1.49 -7.49 9.58
N GLU A 142 2.57 -8.27 9.58
CA GLU A 142 3.44 -8.38 10.75
C GLU A 142 4.35 -7.14 10.87
N TRP A 143 4.27 -6.47 12.02
CA TRP A 143 5.07 -5.30 12.40
C TRP A 143 6.47 -5.71 12.87
N LYS A 144 7.50 -4.96 12.47
CA LYS A 144 8.89 -5.15 12.93
C LYS A 144 9.11 -4.95 14.43
N ASN A 145 8.20 -4.26 15.13
CA ASN A 145 8.32 -4.08 16.58
C ASN A 145 8.03 -5.42 17.30
N ASP A 146 9.03 -5.93 18.02
CA ASP A 146 8.96 -7.18 18.80
C ASP A 146 8.73 -6.93 20.30
N GLN A 147 8.55 -5.67 20.71
CA GLN A 147 8.28 -5.27 22.10
C GLN A 147 6.79 -5.28 22.46
N VAL A 148 5.94 -5.84 21.59
CA VAL A 148 4.49 -5.95 21.78
C VAL A 148 4.07 -7.43 21.87
N PRO A 149 3.02 -7.76 22.65
CA PRO A 149 2.55 -9.14 22.81
C PRO A 149 2.12 -9.82 21.49
N ASP A 150 1.53 -9.06 20.58
CA ASP A 150 1.21 -9.48 19.22
C ASP A 150 1.71 -8.42 18.25
N ARG A 151 2.30 -8.87 17.14
CA ARG A 151 2.95 -8.06 16.13
C ARG A 151 2.07 -7.82 14.92
N MET A 152 0.88 -8.41 14.84
CA MET A 152 -0.09 -8.04 13.81
C MET A 152 -0.52 -6.59 13.98
N ALA A 153 -0.47 -5.84 12.88
CA ALA A 153 -0.87 -4.45 12.82
C ALA A 153 -1.55 -4.15 11.49
N ILE A 154 -2.45 -3.18 11.47
CA ILE A 154 -3.18 -2.76 10.27
C ILE A 154 -2.42 -1.60 9.64
N GLY A 155 -1.96 -1.78 8.41
CA GLY A 155 -1.47 -0.72 7.54
C GLY A 155 -2.55 -0.21 6.60
N VAL A 156 -2.33 0.96 6.00
CA VAL A 156 -3.13 1.46 4.89
C VAL A 156 -2.22 1.88 3.75
N ALA A 157 -2.37 1.22 2.61
CA ALA A 157 -1.70 1.57 1.37
C ALA A 157 -2.62 2.42 0.49
N VAL A 158 -2.07 3.40 -0.22
CA VAL A 158 -2.82 4.31 -1.09
C VAL A 158 -2.33 4.25 -2.52
N SER A 159 -3.27 4.28 -3.46
CA SER A 159 -3.01 4.38 -4.90
C SER A 159 -4.01 5.30 -5.60
N GLY A 160 -3.61 5.83 -6.76
CA GLY A 160 -4.53 6.50 -7.70
C GLY A 160 -5.22 5.55 -8.67
N SER A 161 -4.97 4.24 -8.56
CA SER A 161 -5.50 3.19 -9.44
C SER A 161 -5.90 1.97 -8.60
N PRO A 162 -6.94 1.20 -8.98
CA PRO A 162 -7.36 0.03 -8.22
C PRO A 162 -6.29 -1.07 -8.18
N ILE A 163 -5.32 -1.05 -9.09
CA ILE A 163 -4.27 -2.09 -9.20
C ILE A 163 -2.88 -1.59 -8.78
N GLY A 164 -2.79 -0.45 -8.11
CA GLY A 164 -1.51 0.16 -7.74
C GLY A 164 -0.90 1.06 -8.82
N PRO A 165 0.36 1.51 -8.64
CA PRO A 165 1.27 1.16 -7.55
C PRO A 165 0.79 1.70 -6.19
N TRP A 166 1.18 1.02 -5.12
CA TRP A 166 0.79 1.33 -3.74
C TRP A 166 1.88 2.06 -2.98
N THR A 167 1.47 2.94 -2.07
CA THR A 167 2.38 3.71 -1.20
C THR A 167 1.85 3.78 0.22
N ASP A 168 2.74 3.74 1.22
CA ASP A 168 2.40 4.04 2.61
C ASP A 168 2.37 5.57 2.81
N PRO A 169 1.20 6.19 3.06
CA PRO A 169 1.11 7.63 3.27
C PRO A 169 1.40 8.05 4.72
N ILE A 170 1.46 7.11 5.67
CA ILE A 170 1.58 7.40 7.12
C ILE A 170 3.00 7.14 7.63
N GLY A 171 3.67 6.10 7.11
CA GLY A 171 5.02 5.70 7.53
C GLY A 171 5.06 4.89 8.84
N LYS A 172 3.90 4.45 9.34
CA LYS A 172 3.73 3.62 10.54
C LYS A 172 2.40 2.86 10.46
N PRO A 173 2.14 1.86 11.32
CA PRO A 173 0.83 1.24 11.41
C PRO A 173 -0.30 2.27 11.60
N LEU A 174 -1.43 2.04 10.94
CA LEU A 174 -2.67 2.77 11.20
C LEU A 174 -3.25 2.36 12.56
N LEU A 175 -3.21 1.05 12.87
CA LEU A 175 -3.62 0.49 14.14
C LEU A 175 -2.65 -0.61 14.57
N ALA A 176 -2.11 -0.51 15.78
CA ALA A 176 -1.22 -1.51 16.37
C ALA A 176 -1.63 -1.82 17.82
N TRP A 177 -1.01 -2.86 18.40
CA TRP A 177 -1.34 -3.35 19.75
C TRP A 177 -1.46 -2.25 20.81
N PRO A 178 -0.51 -1.29 20.93
CA PRO A 178 -0.59 -0.25 21.95
C PRO A 178 -1.79 0.70 21.78
N ASP A 179 -2.30 0.85 20.55
CA ASP A 179 -3.45 1.74 20.27
C ASP A 179 -4.76 1.14 20.79
N VAL A 180 -4.88 -0.19 20.82
CA VAL A 180 -6.10 -0.91 21.22
C VAL A 180 -6.04 -1.42 22.66
N PHE A 181 -4.89 -1.99 23.05
CA PHE A 181 -4.73 -2.71 24.32
C PHE A 181 -3.79 -2.02 25.30
N GLY A 182 -3.13 -0.92 24.89
CA GLY A 182 -2.16 -0.21 25.73
C GLY A 182 -1.03 -1.13 26.19
N GLU A 183 -0.79 -1.15 27.51
CA GLU A 183 0.23 -1.99 28.15
C GLU A 183 -0.26 -3.43 28.46
N SER A 184 -1.52 -3.76 28.13
CA SER A 184 -2.06 -5.09 28.39
C SER A 184 -1.25 -6.17 27.66
N ARG A 185 -1.10 -7.33 28.30
CA ARG A 185 -0.55 -8.56 27.70
C ARG A 185 -1.62 -9.51 27.19
N HIS A 186 -2.88 -9.11 27.28
CA HIS A 186 -4.04 -9.90 26.88
C HIS A 186 -4.87 -9.11 25.88
N GLY A 187 -5.19 -9.76 24.76
CA GLY A 187 -5.89 -9.17 23.63
C GLY A 187 -5.96 -10.17 22.47
N ASN A 188 -6.79 -9.87 21.49
CA ASN A 188 -6.84 -10.61 20.22
C ASN A 188 -5.86 -9.99 19.23
N SER A 189 -5.47 -10.76 18.21
CA SER A 189 -4.68 -10.24 17.09
C SER A 189 -5.42 -9.13 16.35
N LEU A 190 -4.69 -8.09 15.95
CA LEU A 190 -5.24 -6.98 15.17
C LEU A 190 -5.19 -7.33 13.68
N ILE A 191 -6.22 -8.04 13.23
CA ILE A 191 -6.34 -8.59 11.87
C ILE A 191 -7.73 -8.28 11.29
N ASP A 192 -7.92 -8.69 10.04
CA ASP A 192 -9.21 -8.71 9.33
C ASP A 192 -9.96 -7.37 9.35
N PRO A 193 -9.33 -6.26 8.91
CA PRO A 193 -10.03 -4.99 8.75
C PRO A 193 -11.22 -5.13 7.82
N HIS A 194 -12.29 -4.42 8.14
CA HIS A 194 -13.34 -4.10 7.19
C HIS A 194 -13.61 -2.60 7.23
N VAL A 195 -13.74 -2.00 6.05
CA VAL A 195 -14.04 -0.59 5.87
C VAL A 195 -15.28 -0.46 5.01
N PHE A 196 -16.11 0.51 5.34
CA PHE A 196 -17.35 0.81 4.63
C PHE A 196 -17.50 2.32 4.60
N GLN A 197 -17.80 2.86 3.42
CA GLN A 197 -18.22 4.24 3.30
C GLN A 197 -19.75 4.27 3.22
N ASP A 198 -20.38 4.97 4.14
CA ASP A 198 -21.83 5.13 4.16
C ASP A 198 -22.28 6.21 3.17
N THR A 199 -23.56 6.18 2.87
CA THR A 199 -24.26 7.07 1.95
C THR A 199 -24.24 8.55 2.37
N ASP A 200 -23.91 8.84 3.62
CA ASP A 200 -23.72 10.21 4.13
C ASP A 200 -22.27 10.71 3.97
N GLY A 201 -21.38 9.89 3.42
CA GLY A 201 -19.99 10.20 3.15
C GLY A 201 -19.03 9.90 4.31
N GLN A 202 -19.49 9.29 5.40
CA GLN A 202 -18.65 8.81 6.50
C GLN A 202 -17.99 7.46 6.20
#